data_AF-A0A7G2ENJ2-F1
#
_entry.id   AF-A0A7G2ENJ2-F1
#
_cell.length_a   1.000
_cell.length_b   1.000
_cell.length_c   1.000
_cell.angle_alpha   90.00
_cell.angle_beta   90.00
_cell.angle_gamma   90.00
#
_symmetry.space_group_name_H-M   'P 1'
#
loop_
_entity.id
_entity.type
_entity.pdbx_description
1 polymer ?
#
loop_
_entity_poly.entity_id
_entity_poly.type
_entity_poly.pdbx_seq_one_letter_code
_entity_poly.pdbx_strand_id
1 'polypeptide(L)'
;MGINFEDQTTLFNFVVREGNGVKGMIDSGLSSVPRPFVQPLSERIPTQKALTCEATQPIDLSNLDGPQHKEVAKQIVEAAETLGFFQVVNHGVSVELLELLKSSAHEFFAQAPEEKSMYLKEVSPSKLVKYGTSFVPDKEKAIEWKDYGGGT
;
A
#
# COMPACT_ATOMS: atom_id res chain seq x y z
N MET A 1 -0.06 22.05 22.33
CA MET A 1 0.31 20.81 23.03
C MET A 1 0.23 19.72 21.98
N GLY A 2 1.34 19.07 21.63
CA GLY A 2 1.34 18.04 20.57
C GLY A 2 0.70 16.73 21.04
N ILE A 3 0.16 15.94 20.11
CA ILE A 3 -0.37 14.61 20.40
C ILE A 3 0.79 13.68 20.75
N ASN A 4 0.66 12.91 21.83
CA ASN A 4 1.69 11.95 22.24
C ASN A 4 1.44 10.58 21.59
N PHE A 5 2.10 10.33 20.46
CA PHE A 5 1.99 9.07 19.73
C PHE A 5 2.81 7.90 20.32
N GLU A 6 3.54 8.12 21.41
CA GLU A 6 4.19 7.01 22.15
C GLU A 6 3.20 6.28 23.06
N ASP A 7 2.10 6.93 23.45
CA ASP A 7 1.00 6.26 24.15
C ASP A 7 0.15 5.47 23.16
N GLN A 8 0.06 4.15 23.35
CA GLN A 8 -0.65 3.26 22.43
C GLN A 8 -2.14 3.60 22.32
N THR A 9 -2.77 4.01 23.42
CA THR A 9 -4.22 4.33 23.39
C THR A 9 -4.48 5.61 22.61
N THR A 10 -3.66 6.65 22.83
CA THR A 10 -3.72 7.92 22.10
C THR A 10 -3.47 7.70 20.61
N LEU A 11 -2.40 6.96 20.26
CA LEU A 11 -2.09 6.63 18.87
C LEU A 11 -3.22 5.85 18.22
N PHE A 12 -3.73 4.80 18.88
CA PHE A 12 -4.77 3.96 18.30
C PHE A 12 -6.08 4.72 18.08
N ASN A 13 -6.50 5.54 19.04
CA ASN A 13 -7.70 6.35 18.89
C ASN A 13 -7.56 7.31 17.71
N PHE A 14 -6.47 8.07 17.64
CA PHE A 14 -6.24 9.06 16.59
C PHE A 14 -6.09 8.41 15.21
N VAL A 15 -5.17 7.46 15.07
CA VAL A 15 -4.79 6.87 13.77
C VAL A 15 -5.89 5.94 13.26
N VAL A 16 -6.40 5.04 14.12
CA VAL A 16 -7.29 3.96 13.70
C VAL A 16 -8.76 4.33 13.87
N ARG A 17 -9.19 4.69 15.10
CA ARG A 17 -10.63 4.83 15.41
C ARG A 17 -11.25 6.10 14.84
N GLU A 18 -10.52 7.20 14.90
CA GLU A 18 -10.93 8.49 14.32
C GLU A 18 -10.66 8.55 12.82
N GLY A 19 -9.90 7.59 12.26
CA GLY A 19 -9.63 7.51 10.83
C GLY A 19 -8.68 8.59 10.31
N ASN A 20 -7.82 9.17 11.15
CA ASN A 20 -6.80 10.11 10.68
C ASN A 20 -5.69 9.41 9.87
N GLY A 21 -5.48 8.12 10.13
CA GLY A 21 -4.46 7.33 9.45
C GLY A 21 -3.02 7.75 9.78
N VAL A 22 -2.06 7.05 9.18
CA VAL A 22 -0.64 7.44 9.29
C VAL A 22 -0.37 8.78 8.59
N LYS A 23 -1.13 9.12 7.54
CA LYS A 23 -1.02 10.42 6.88
C LYS A 23 -1.37 11.57 7.83
N GLY A 24 -2.51 11.51 8.51
CA GLY A 24 -2.92 12.56 9.46
C GLY A 24 -1.95 12.70 10.63
N MET A 25 -1.34 11.59 11.06
CA MET A 25 -0.28 11.60 12.08
C MET A 25 0.97 12.35 11.59
N ILE A 26 1.39 12.15 10.33
CA ILE A 26 2.49 12.91 9.72
C ILE A 26 2.14 14.39 9.59
N ASP A 27 0.95 14.70 9.09
CA ASP A 27 0.48 16.07 8.90
C ASP A 27 0.40 16.85 10.25
N SER A 28 0.30 16.13 11.37
CA SER A 28 0.34 16.68 12.73
C SER A 28 1.75 17.11 13.20
N GLY A 29 2.78 16.97 12.35
CA GLY A 29 4.14 17.46 12.63
C GLY A 29 5.04 16.47 13.36
N LEU A 30 4.90 15.17 13.05
CA LEU A 30 5.68 14.11 13.67
C LEU A 30 7.19 14.22 13.33
N SER A 31 8.05 14.22 14.35
CA SER A 31 9.52 14.36 14.17
C SER A 31 10.27 13.02 14.08
N SER A 32 9.66 11.93 14.52
CA SER A 32 10.28 10.60 14.57
C SER A 32 9.23 9.50 14.52
N VAL A 33 9.59 8.33 13.99
CA VAL A 33 8.70 7.17 13.92
C VAL A 33 8.34 6.69 15.34
N PRO A 34 7.06 6.65 15.74
CA PRO A 34 6.63 6.18 17.05
C PRO A 34 6.93 4.69 17.22
N ARG A 35 7.23 4.28 18.46
CA ARG A 35 7.55 2.87 18.78
C ARG A 35 6.55 1.84 18.24
N PRO A 36 5.23 2.06 18.23
CA PRO A 36 4.28 1.08 17.68
C PRO A 36 4.47 0.74 16.20
N PHE A 37 5.14 1.58 15.41
CA PHE A 37 5.44 1.33 13.99
C PHE A 37 6.83 0.71 13.77
N VAL A 38 7.64 0.62 14.82
CA VAL A 38 8.99 0.09 14.72
C VAL A 38 8.95 -1.42 14.65
N GLN A 39 9.21 -1.96 13.46
CA GLN A 39 9.16 -3.40 13.19
C GLN A 39 10.10 -4.21 14.12
N PRO A 40 9.76 -5.47 14.45
CA PRO A 40 10.65 -6.37 15.17
C PRO A 40 12.00 -6.53 14.45
N LEU A 41 13.09 -6.78 15.18
CA LEU A 41 14.43 -6.92 14.58
C LEU A 41 14.49 -7.98 13.47
N SER A 42 13.71 -9.06 13.60
CA SER A 42 13.60 -10.12 12.60
C SER A 42 12.96 -9.68 11.28
N GLU A 43 12.13 -8.63 11.31
CA GLU A 43 11.37 -8.12 10.16
C GLU A 43 12.02 -6.85 9.55
N ARG A 44 13.00 -6.26 10.23
CA ARG A 44 13.76 -5.13 9.68
C ARG A 44 14.69 -5.61 8.58
N ILE A 45 14.48 -5.11 7.36
CA ILE A 45 15.34 -5.40 6.21
C ILE A 45 16.72 -4.77 6.46
N PRO A 46 17.82 -5.55 6.50
CA PRO A 46 19.16 -5.00 6.61
C PRO A 46 19.47 -4.16 5.38
N THR A 47 19.87 -2.90 5.57
CA THR A 47 20.15 -1.94 4.48
C THR A 47 21.17 -2.46 3.45
N GLN A 48 22.07 -3.37 3.87
CA GLN A 48 23.09 -3.99 3.01
C GLN A 48 22.56 -5.09 2.09
N LYS A 49 21.41 -5.71 2.40
CA LYS A 49 20.79 -6.77 1.57
C LYS A 49 19.88 -6.25 0.47
N ALA A 50 19.53 -4.96 0.49
CA ALA A 50 18.62 -4.35 -0.48
C ALA A 50 19.26 -4.06 -1.85
N LEU A 51 20.56 -4.31 -2.03
CA LEU A 51 21.34 -3.82 -3.17
C LEU A 51 21.69 -4.87 -4.25
N THR A 52 21.12 -6.06 -4.21
CA THR A 52 21.38 -7.09 -5.23
C THR A 52 20.12 -7.83 -5.63
N CYS A 53 19.09 -7.09 -6.04
CA CYS A 53 18.08 -7.69 -6.91
C CYS A 53 18.53 -7.40 -8.34
N GLU A 54 19.02 -8.42 -9.05
CA GLU A 54 19.08 -8.35 -10.50
C GLU A 54 17.64 -8.14 -10.97
N ALA A 55 17.33 -6.91 -11.35
CA ALA A 55 15.99 -6.56 -11.80
C ALA A 55 15.67 -7.42 -13.01
N THR A 56 14.66 -8.27 -12.91
CA THR A 56 14.17 -9.01 -14.06
C THR A 56 13.72 -8.02 -15.12
N GLN A 57 14.12 -8.28 -16.37
CA GLN A 57 13.63 -7.49 -17.48
C GLN A 57 12.10 -7.64 -17.56
N PRO A 58 11.34 -6.55 -17.69
CA PRO A 58 9.90 -6.63 -17.85
C PRO A 58 9.53 -7.46 -19.09
N ILE A 59 8.45 -8.24 -18.98
CA ILE A 59 7.90 -9.03 -20.09
C ILE A 59 7.11 -8.09 -21.01
N ASP A 60 7.44 -8.09 -22.29
CA ASP A 60 6.71 -7.31 -23.30
C ASP A 60 5.44 -8.04 -23.75
N LEU A 61 4.28 -7.48 -23.44
CA LEU A 61 2.98 -8.06 -23.78
C LEU A 61 2.46 -7.64 -25.17
N SER A 62 3.19 -6.82 -25.94
CA SER A 62 2.72 -6.31 -27.24
C SER A 62 2.37 -7.40 -28.24
N ASN A 63 3.01 -8.58 -28.13
CA ASN A 63 2.80 -9.73 -29.01
C ASN A 63 2.08 -10.89 -28.31
N LEU A 64 1.45 -10.67 -27.15
CA LEU A 64 0.72 -11.71 -26.44
C LEU A 64 -0.41 -12.27 -27.29
N ASP A 65 -1.14 -11.43 -28.02
CA ASP A 65 -2.20 -11.85 -28.96
C ASP A 65 -1.69 -11.99 -30.41
N GLY A 66 -0.37 -12.02 -30.60
CA GLY A 66 0.30 -12.03 -31.89
C GLY A 66 0.99 -13.35 -32.24
N PRO A 67 1.79 -13.38 -33.32
CA PRO A 67 2.52 -14.58 -33.76
C PRO A 67 3.48 -15.16 -32.70
N GLN A 68 3.93 -14.33 -31.75
CA GLN A 68 4.84 -14.71 -30.68
C GLN A 68 4.11 -15.09 -29.37
N HIS A 69 2.78 -15.30 -29.40
CA HIS A 69 1.97 -15.67 -28.25
C HIS A 69 2.61 -16.75 -27.37
N LYS A 70 3.11 -17.84 -27.98
CA LYS A 70 3.72 -18.96 -27.25
C LYS A 70 4.98 -18.57 -26.49
N GLU A 71 5.77 -17.65 -27.03
CA GLU A 71 7.01 -17.20 -26.41
C GLU A 71 6.72 -16.28 -25.22
N VAL A 72 5.82 -15.31 -25.39
CA VAL A 72 5.38 -14.42 -24.31
C VAL A 72 4.73 -15.23 -23.18
N ALA A 73 3.84 -16.17 -23.51
CA ALA A 73 3.21 -17.05 -22.52
C ALA A 73 4.24 -17.90 -21.77
N LYS A 74 5.27 -18.41 -22.45
CA LYS A 74 6.36 -19.16 -21.83
C LYS A 74 7.15 -18.29 -20.85
N GLN A 75 7.49 -17.05 -21.21
CA GLN A 75 8.18 -16.12 -20.30
C GLN A 75 7.37 -15.85 -19.02
N ILE A 76 6.05 -15.70 -19.14
CA ILE A 76 5.15 -15.52 -17.99
C ILE A 76 5.20 -16.76 -17.07
N VAL A 77 5.07 -17.96 -17.64
CA VAL A 77 5.13 -19.22 -16.88
C VAL A 77 6.48 -19.36 -16.18
N GLU A 78 7.59 -19.17 -16.92
CA GLU A 78 8.93 -19.29 -16.35
C GLU A 78 9.16 -18.29 -15.21
N ALA A 79 8.74 -17.04 -15.35
CA ALA A 79 8.89 -16.05 -14.29
C ALA A 79 8.01 -16.36 -13.06
N ALA A 80 6.79 -16.87 -13.28
CA ALA A 80 5.90 -17.31 -12.22
C ALA A 80 6.44 -18.53 -11.46
N GLU A 81 7.05 -19.51 -12.16
CA GLU A 81 7.61 -20.72 -11.56
C GLU A 81 8.95 -20.48 -10.84
N THR A 82 9.78 -19.57 -11.37
CA THR A 82 11.12 -19.31 -10.84
C THR A 82 11.15 -18.28 -9.72
N LEU A 83 10.46 -17.15 -9.91
CA LEU A 83 10.49 -16.02 -8.97
C LEU A 83 9.16 -15.78 -8.28
N GLY A 84 8.04 -16.20 -8.89
CA GLY A 84 6.69 -15.88 -8.41
C GLY A 84 6.31 -14.41 -8.59
N PHE A 85 7.11 -13.62 -9.33
CA PHE A 85 6.89 -12.20 -9.60
C PHE A 85 7.53 -11.78 -10.92
N PHE A 86 6.87 -10.90 -11.66
CA PHE A 86 7.37 -10.30 -12.89
C PHE A 86 6.74 -8.93 -13.13
N GLN A 87 7.44 -8.10 -13.89
CA GLN A 87 6.92 -6.82 -14.40
C GLN A 87 6.47 -7.00 -15.85
N VAL A 88 5.52 -6.19 -16.30
CA VAL A 88 5.03 -6.20 -17.69
C VAL A 88 5.06 -4.81 -18.29
N VAL A 89 5.32 -4.74 -19.59
CA VAL A 89 5.22 -3.51 -20.41
C VAL A 89 4.34 -3.76 -21.63
N ASN A 90 3.90 -2.69 -22.30
CA ASN A 90 3.00 -2.77 -23.45
C ASN A 90 1.73 -3.61 -23.18
N HIS A 91 1.23 -3.58 -21.95
CA HIS A 91 0.09 -4.35 -21.46
C HIS A 91 -1.28 -3.84 -21.98
N GLY A 92 -1.30 -2.89 -22.90
CA GLY A 92 -2.53 -2.36 -23.52
C GLY A 92 -3.37 -1.41 -22.66
N VAL A 93 -3.01 -1.19 -21.39
CA VAL A 93 -3.68 -0.21 -20.52
C VAL A 93 -3.08 1.17 -20.80
N SER A 94 -3.94 2.16 -21.07
CA SER A 94 -3.52 3.53 -21.36
C SER A 94 -2.70 4.14 -20.22
N VAL A 95 -1.59 4.78 -20.55
CA VAL A 95 -0.77 5.54 -19.60
C VAL A 95 -1.59 6.65 -18.95
N GLU A 96 -2.45 7.32 -19.71
CA GLU A 96 -3.33 8.38 -19.18
C GLU A 96 -4.28 7.85 -18.11
N LEU A 97 -4.80 6.64 -18.28
CA LEU A 97 -5.65 6.00 -17.27
C LEU A 97 -4.88 5.67 -15.99
N LEU A 98 -3.62 5.22 -16.12
CA LEU A 98 -2.75 4.95 -14.96
C LEU A 98 -2.43 6.25 -14.20
N GLU A 99 -2.14 7.34 -14.90
CA GLU A 99 -1.89 8.64 -14.27
C GLU A 99 -3.15 9.23 -13.62
N LEU A 100 -4.32 9.05 -14.25
CA LEU A 100 -5.60 9.42 -13.64
C LEU A 100 -5.84 8.63 -12.36
N LEU A 101 -5.64 7.31 -12.38
CA LEU A 101 -5.81 6.46 -11.20
C LEU A 101 -4.89 6.90 -10.04
N LYS A 102 -3.60 7.18 -10.33
CA LYS A 102 -2.66 7.71 -9.35
C LYS A 102 -3.14 9.05 -8.77
N SER A 103 -3.60 9.95 -9.64
CA SER A 103 -4.07 11.28 -9.23
C SER A 103 -5.31 11.19 -8.34
N SER A 104 -6.32 10.39 -8.74
CA SER A 104 -7.53 10.17 -7.95
C SER A 104 -7.24 9.51 -6.59
N ALA A 105 -6.25 8.60 -6.52
CA ALA A 105 -5.81 8.05 -5.24
C ALA A 105 -5.21 9.14 -4.34
N HIS A 106 -4.33 10.00 -4.87
CA HIS A 106 -3.78 11.12 -4.10
C HIS A 106 -4.85 12.10 -3.64
N GLU A 107 -5.80 12.45 -4.51
CA GLU A 107 -6.93 13.31 -4.19
C GLU A 107 -7.77 12.73 -3.06
N PHE A 108 -8.10 11.43 -3.11
CA PHE A 108 -8.81 10.75 -2.03
C PHE A 108 -8.06 10.83 -0.70
N PHE A 109 -6.77 10.49 -0.66
CA PHE A 109 -6.02 10.52 0.61
C PHE A 109 -5.73 11.95 1.10
N ALA A 110 -5.79 12.95 0.23
CA ALA A 110 -5.68 14.37 0.57
C ALA A 110 -6.97 14.97 1.18
N GLN A 111 -8.10 14.29 1.07
CA GLN A 111 -9.36 14.69 1.71
C GLN A 111 -9.22 14.77 3.23
N ALA A 112 -10.14 15.53 3.85
CA ALA A 112 -10.19 15.67 5.29
C ALA A 112 -10.49 14.32 5.97
N PRO A 113 -9.98 14.07 7.19
CA PRO A 113 -10.26 12.84 7.93
C PRO A 113 -11.76 12.53 8.06
N GLU A 114 -12.60 13.55 8.21
CA GLU A 114 -14.06 13.42 8.34
C GLU A 114 -14.69 12.83 7.06
N GLU A 115 -14.17 13.19 5.90
CA GLU A 115 -14.64 12.66 4.61
C GLU A 115 -14.17 11.22 4.39
N LYS A 116 -12.96 10.87 4.81
CA LYS A 116 -12.44 9.50 4.64
C LYS A 116 -13.01 8.53 5.67
N SER A 117 -13.23 8.99 6.91
CA SER A 117 -13.72 8.17 8.02
C SER A 117 -15.13 7.61 7.80
N MET A 118 -15.93 8.19 6.90
CA MET A 118 -17.23 7.63 6.49
C MET A 118 -17.10 6.25 5.83
N TYR A 119 -15.90 5.88 5.37
CA TYR A 119 -15.60 4.58 4.77
C TYR A 119 -14.91 3.62 5.73
N LEU A 120 -14.76 3.96 7.02
CA LEU A 120 -14.26 3.00 8.02
C LEU A 120 -15.16 1.76 8.06
N LYS A 121 -14.56 0.60 8.31
CA LYS A 121 -15.23 -0.72 8.23
C LYS A 121 -16.54 -0.78 9.02
N GLU A 122 -16.61 -0.10 10.16
CA GLU A 122 -17.72 -0.10 11.11
C GLU A 122 -18.91 0.74 10.64
N VAL A 123 -18.67 1.78 9.84
CA VAL A 123 -19.68 2.80 9.47
C VAL A 123 -19.90 2.90 7.96
N SER A 124 -19.07 2.24 7.15
CA SER A 124 -19.16 2.31 5.69
C SER A 124 -20.54 1.92 5.19
N PRO A 125 -21.14 2.71 4.28
CA PRO A 125 -22.46 2.40 3.72
C PRO A 125 -22.45 1.14 2.86
N SER A 126 -21.27 0.67 2.42
CA SER A 126 -21.10 -0.55 1.64
C SER A 126 -20.11 -1.49 2.31
N LYS A 127 -20.46 -2.77 2.45
CA LYS A 127 -19.54 -3.81 2.94
C LYS A 127 -18.35 -4.05 1.99
N LEU A 128 -18.49 -3.62 0.74
CA LEU A 128 -17.50 -3.76 -0.33
C LEU A 128 -16.57 -2.55 -0.44
N VAL A 129 -16.68 -1.52 0.40
CA VAL A 129 -15.81 -0.34 0.35
C VAL A 129 -15.32 -0.04 1.75
N LYS A 130 -14.01 0.02 1.92
CA LYS A 130 -13.37 0.25 3.22
C LYS A 130 -12.19 1.18 3.09
N TYR A 131 -12.07 2.08 4.05
CA TYR A 131 -10.89 2.85 4.36
C TYR A 131 -10.34 2.38 5.71
N GLY A 132 -9.03 2.42 5.87
CA GLY A 132 -8.38 2.10 7.12
C GLY A 132 -6.87 2.33 7.07
N THR A 133 -6.22 1.98 8.16
CA THR A 133 -4.78 2.06 8.35
C THR A 133 -4.30 0.77 8.99
N SER A 134 -3.19 0.25 8.49
CA SER A 134 -2.71 -1.11 8.79
C SER A 134 -3.75 -2.22 8.57
N PHE A 135 -3.32 -3.48 8.48
CA PHE A 135 -4.25 -4.53 8.09
C PHE A 135 -5.19 -4.92 9.23
N VAL A 136 -4.63 -5.25 10.40
CA VAL A 136 -5.36 -5.56 11.63
C VAL A 136 -4.60 -4.97 12.84
N PRO A 137 -4.66 -3.64 13.05
CA PRO A 137 -3.89 -2.95 14.09
C PRO A 137 -3.97 -3.59 15.48
N ASP A 138 -5.16 -4.07 15.89
CA ASP A 138 -5.39 -4.68 17.21
C ASP A 138 -4.64 -6.00 17.45
N LYS A 139 -4.18 -6.66 16.39
CA LYS A 139 -3.53 -7.99 16.46
C LYS A 139 -2.06 -7.96 16.06
N GLU A 140 -1.56 -6.80 15.64
CA GLU A 140 -0.21 -6.64 15.13
C GLU A 140 0.79 -6.40 16.28
N LYS A 141 2.00 -6.93 16.11
CA LYS A 141 3.12 -6.66 17.05
C LYS A 141 3.74 -5.29 16.82
N ALA A 142 3.75 -4.86 15.57
CA ALA A 142 4.09 -3.52 15.12
C ALA A 142 3.14 -3.17 13.98
N ILE A 143 2.59 -1.96 14.02
CA ILE A 143 1.60 -1.48 13.06
C ILE A 143 2.31 -1.19 11.72
N GLU A 144 1.65 -1.48 10.60
CA GLU A 144 2.15 -1.12 9.28
C GLU A 144 2.08 0.40 9.06
N TRP A 145 3.13 0.95 8.46
CA TRP A 145 3.16 2.36 8.07
C TRP A 145 2.41 2.58 6.75
N LYS A 146 1.08 2.45 6.79
CA LYS A 146 0.25 2.46 5.58
C LYS A 146 -1.21 2.78 5.86
N ASP A 147 -1.75 3.70 5.08
CA ASP A 147 -3.20 3.88 4.89
C ASP A 147 -3.64 3.11 3.64
N TYR A 148 -4.88 2.64 3.62
CA TYR A 148 -5.47 1.99 2.44
C TYR A 148 -6.93 2.38 2.26
N GLY A 149 -7.34 2.42 1.00
CA GLY A 149 -8.73 2.47 0.57
C GLY A 149 -8.92 1.38 -0.46
N GLY A 150 -10.01 0.64 -0.38
CA GLY A 150 -10.26 -0.44 -1.33
C GLY A 150 -11.57 -1.16 -1.08
N GLY A 151 -11.93 -1.99 -2.07
CA GLY A 151 -13.03 -2.92 -1.93
C GLY A 151 -12.59 -4.36 -1.77
N THR A 152 -13.45 -5.16 -1.15
CA THR A 152 -13.33 -6.63 -1.09
C THR A 152 -14.28 -7.26 -2.07
#